data_AF-A0A970FMD8-F1
#
_entry.id   AF-A0A970FMD8-F1
#
_cell.length_a   1.000
_cell.length_b   1.000
_cell.length_c   1.000
_cell.angle_alpha   90.00
_cell.angle_beta   90.00
_cell.angle_gamma   90.00
#
_symmetry.space_group_name_H-M   'P 1'
#
loop_
_entity.id
_entity.type
_entity.pdbx_description
1 polymer ?
#
loop_
_entity_poly.entity_id
_entity_poly.type
_entity_poly.pdbx_seq_one_letter_code
_entity_poly.pdbx_strand_id
1 'polypeptide(L)'
;MDLFRNYELIDTGDGYDLILYFDTEMNDVEFAEEFRKIDKENKKRLNKNIKDFIKEKFPNIKVNTVKIMAGSILISTLMMATPVMASAAEAPASGIAYTQSAYNYNVKISVNGSLQNFRTRPFIYNNTTYVPLYDFGTALGASVWWNDSSNTVGINKNNIQIAFMRGSSKARVNGVQKSMPRSIVMDKITYAPVRFIAENLGYNVRMNDATQTVEITNPSASNRKVHTVVPGDSLWKISRSYGTTVER
;
A
#
# COMPACT_ATOMS: atom_id res chain seq x y z
N MET A 1 32.21 2.27 -13.10
CA MET A 1 30.79 2.31 -13.49
C MET A 1 30.00 2.17 -12.20
N ASP A 2 29.36 3.24 -11.75
CA ASP A 2 28.53 3.21 -10.54
C ASP A 2 27.30 2.36 -10.82
N LEU A 3 27.24 1.19 -10.18
CA LEU A 3 26.19 0.19 -10.37
C LEU A 3 24.82 0.67 -9.84
N PHE A 4 24.82 1.68 -8.96
CA PHE A 4 23.65 2.19 -8.26
C PHE A 4 23.51 3.69 -8.53
N ARG A 5 22.35 4.11 -9.01
CA ARG A 5 22.09 5.54 -9.30
C ARG A 5 21.54 6.30 -8.09
N ASN A 6 20.90 5.60 -7.15
CA ASN A 6 20.30 6.23 -5.98
C ASN A 6 20.34 5.32 -4.75
N TYR A 7 20.27 5.91 -3.56
CA TYR A 7 20.24 5.18 -2.29
C TYR A 7 19.39 5.88 -1.22
N GLU A 8 18.90 5.11 -0.24
CA GLU A 8 18.14 5.60 0.91
C GLU A 8 18.65 4.94 2.20
N LEU A 9 18.86 5.72 3.27
CA LEU A 9 19.24 5.24 4.60
C LEU A 9 18.05 5.35 5.55
N ILE A 10 17.73 4.26 6.23
CA ILE A 10 16.64 4.21 7.22
C ILE A 10 17.24 3.92 8.59
N ASP A 11 17.05 4.84 9.53
CA ASP A 11 17.52 4.69 10.92
C ASP A 11 16.72 3.59 11.65
N THR A 12 17.45 2.73 12.37
CA THR A 12 16.91 1.59 13.12
C THR A 12 17.17 1.71 14.63
N GLY A 13 17.79 2.80 15.11
CA GLY A 13 18.18 3.00 16.50
C GLY A 13 19.53 2.36 16.89
N ASP A 14 19.93 1.27 16.21
CA ASP A 14 21.24 0.59 16.38
C ASP A 14 22.04 0.54 15.06
N GLY A 15 21.82 1.51 14.18
CA GLY A 15 22.42 1.60 12.85
C GLY A 15 21.38 1.87 11.76
N TYR A 16 21.70 1.52 10.52
CA TYR A 16 20.88 1.87 9.36
C TYR A 16 20.62 0.68 8.44
N ASP A 17 19.42 0.66 7.87
CA ASP A 17 19.09 -0.12 6.68
C ASP A 17 19.44 0.73 5.44
N LEU A 18 20.26 0.20 4.54
CA LEU A 18 20.64 0.85 3.28
C LEU A 18 19.83 0.25 2.12
N ILE A 19 19.13 1.09 1.36
CA ILE A 19 18.42 0.69 0.15
C ILE A 19 19.20 1.20 -1.06
N LEU A 20 19.54 0.31 -1.99
CA LEU A 20 20.24 0.61 -3.23
C LEU A 20 19.31 0.41 -4.43
N TYR A 21 19.24 1.39 -5.33
CA TYR A 21 18.39 1.35 -6.52
C TYR A 21 19.22 1.12 -7.78
N PHE A 22 18.88 0.06 -8.52
CA PHE A 22 19.32 -0.20 -9.88
C PHE A 22 18.44 0.56 -10.88
N ASP A 23 19.08 1.05 -11.94
CA ASP A 23 18.36 1.58 -13.09
C ASP A 23 17.88 0.42 -13.96
N THR A 24 16.57 0.37 -14.17
CA THR A 24 15.97 -0.41 -15.25
C THR A 24 15.19 0.60 -16.06
N GLU A 25 15.68 0.93 -17.25
CA GLU A 25 14.84 1.62 -18.22
C GLU A 25 13.56 0.77 -18.35
N MET A 26 12.42 1.41 -18.11
CA MET A 26 11.12 0.75 -17.99
C MET A 26 10.79 0.08 -19.32
N ASN A 27 11.14 -1.19 -19.51
CA ASN A 27 10.53 -2.13 -20.47
C ASN A 27 11.03 -3.59 -20.38
N ASP A 28 12.15 -3.88 -19.72
CA ASP A 28 12.69 -5.24 -19.78
C ASP A 28 12.24 -6.12 -18.61
N VAL A 29 11.06 -6.72 -18.78
CA VAL A 29 10.61 -7.88 -17.97
C VAL A 29 11.63 -9.03 -18.04
N GLU A 30 12.47 -9.06 -19.07
CA GLU A 30 13.57 -10.02 -19.28
C GLU A 30 14.68 -9.93 -18.22
N PHE A 31 14.90 -8.77 -17.59
CA PHE A 31 15.95 -8.60 -16.58
C PHE A 31 15.62 -9.30 -15.24
N ALA A 32 14.34 -9.52 -14.95
CA ALA A 32 13.90 -10.26 -13.76
C ALA A 32 14.20 -11.77 -13.87
N GLU A 33 14.25 -12.32 -15.09
CA GLU A 33 14.63 -13.71 -15.34
C GLU A 33 16.14 -13.94 -15.20
N GLU A 34 16.98 -12.98 -15.61
CA GLU A 34 18.44 -13.08 -15.43
C GLU A 34 18.86 -13.03 -13.96
N PHE A 35 18.16 -12.27 -13.12
CA PHE A 35 18.41 -12.26 -11.67
C PHE A 35 18.02 -13.57 -10.96
N ARG A 36 17.09 -14.36 -11.53
CA ARG A 36 16.81 -15.72 -11.03
C ARG A 36 17.94 -16.71 -11.32
N LYS A 37 18.85 -16.39 -12.24
CA LYS A 37 20.01 -17.22 -12.64
C LYS A 37 21.35 -16.70 -12.13
N ILE A 38 21.38 -16.01 -10.98
CA ILE A 38 22.66 -15.60 -10.38
C ILE A 38 23.43 -16.85 -9.91
N ASP A 39 24.40 -17.28 -10.71
CA ASP A 39 25.37 -18.29 -10.31
C ASP A 39 26.19 -17.83 -9.08
N LYS A 40 26.67 -18.78 -8.27
CA LYS A 40 27.38 -18.56 -7.00
C LYS A 40 28.55 -17.57 -7.12
N GLU A 41 29.20 -17.52 -8.27
CA GLU A 41 30.35 -16.64 -8.51
C GLU A 41 29.95 -15.17 -8.69
N ASN A 42 28.84 -14.90 -9.40
CA ASN A 42 28.31 -13.55 -9.59
C ASN A 42 27.79 -12.96 -8.26
N LYS A 43 27.19 -13.79 -7.40
CA LYS A 43 26.74 -13.36 -6.06
C LYS A 43 27.91 -12.90 -5.17
N LYS A 44 29.07 -13.57 -5.25
CA LYS A 44 30.27 -13.18 -4.50
C LYS A 44 30.80 -11.82 -4.97
N ARG A 45 30.84 -11.59 -6.29
CA ARG A 45 31.28 -10.30 -6.88
C ARG A 45 30.34 -9.16 -6.50
N LEU A 46 29.02 -9.36 -6.57
CA LEU A 46 28.03 -8.37 -6.15
C LEU A 46 28.17 -8.00 -4.67
N ASN A 47 28.29 -9.00 -3.79
CA ASN A 47 28.49 -8.76 -2.36
C ASN A 47 29.78 -7.97 -2.07
N LYS A 48 30.85 -8.23 -2.81
CA LYS A 48 32.11 -7.48 -2.68
C LYS A 48 31.92 -6.02 -3.08
N ASN A 49 31.32 -5.77 -4.26
CA ASN A 49 31.07 -4.42 -4.75
C ASN A 49 30.19 -3.60 -3.79
N ILE A 50 29.17 -4.22 -3.19
CA ILE A 50 28.30 -3.56 -2.20
C ILE A 50 29.09 -3.19 -0.93
N LYS A 51 29.94 -4.09 -0.44
CA LYS A 51 30.79 -3.80 0.74
C LYS A 51 31.76 -2.67 0.45
N ASP A 52 32.37 -2.65 -0.73
CA ASP A 52 33.30 -1.59 -1.13
C ASP A 52 32.57 -0.25 -1.26
N PHE A 53 31.37 -0.24 -1.87
CA PHE A 53 30.52 0.96 -1.94
C PHE A 53 30.16 1.52 -0.55
N ILE A 54 29.81 0.66 0.41
CA ILE A 54 29.47 1.09 1.78
C ILE A 54 30.69 1.68 2.47
N LYS A 55 31.86 1.05 2.34
CA LYS A 55 33.10 1.57 2.94
C LYS A 55 33.47 2.93 2.37
N GLU A 56 33.28 3.14 1.07
CA GLU A 56 33.63 4.38 0.40
C GLU A 56 32.63 5.52 0.74
N LYS A 57 31.32 5.24 0.67
CA LYS A 57 30.28 6.27 0.83
C LYS A 57 29.84 6.49 2.28
N PHE A 58 29.92 5.46 3.12
CA PHE A 58 29.42 5.47 4.49
C PHE A 58 30.44 4.90 5.51
N PRO A 59 31.68 5.42 5.54
CA PRO A 59 32.78 4.83 6.33
C PRO A 59 32.51 4.78 7.84
N ASN A 60 31.67 5.68 8.37
CA ASN A 60 31.39 5.82 9.80
C ASN A 60 29.95 5.43 10.19
N ILE A 61 29.24 4.72 9.32
CA ILE A 61 27.84 4.33 9.57
C ILE A 61 27.75 2.81 9.73
N LYS A 62 27.13 2.36 10.82
CA LYS A 62 26.79 0.94 11.02
C LYS A 62 25.60 0.58 10.13
N VAL A 63 25.87 -0.08 9.01
CA VAL A 63 24.82 -0.62 8.12
C VAL A 63 24.45 -2.03 8.56
N ASN A 64 23.20 -2.23 8.96
CA ASN A 64 22.67 -3.50 9.45
C ASN A 64 22.25 -4.41 8.29
N THR A 65 21.45 -3.87 7.36
CA THR A 65 21.00 -4.58 6.15
C THR A 65 21.16 -3.73 4.90
N VAL A 66 21.34 -4.40 3.77
CA VAL A 66 21.29 -3.79 2.44
C VAL A 66 20.18 -4.41 1.63
N LYS A 67 19.26 -3.59 1.15
CA LYS A 67 18.16 -3.97 0.26
C LYS A 67 18.46 -3.50 -1.14
N ILE A 68 18.39 -4.42 -2.09
CA ILE A 68 18.65 -4.15 -3.49
C ILE A 68 17.31 -4.05 -4.21
N MET A 69 17.04 -2.90 -4.81
CA MET A 69 15.79 -2.62 -5.52
C MET A 69 16.06 -2.40 -7.01
N ALA A 70 15.26 -3.01 -7.88
CA ALA A 70 15.15 -2.62 -9.29
C ALA A 70 13.78 -1.95 -9.48
N GLY A 71 13.78 -0.63 -9.69
CA GLY A 71 12.58 0.19 -9.55
C GLY A 71 11.96 0.05 -8.16
N SER A 72 10.90 -0.76 -8.02
CA SER A 72 10.24 -1.08 -6.73
C SER A 72 10.23 -2.54 -6.34
N ILE A 73 10.87 -3.40 -7.11
CA ILE A 73 10.96 -4.81 -6.80
C ILE A 73 12.16 -4.99 -5.88
N LEU A 74 11.94 -5.58 -4.70
CA LEU A 74 13.04 -6.04 -3.85
C LEU A 74 13.65 -7.27 -4.50
N ILE A 75 14.86 -7.10 -5.02
CA ILE A 75 15.60 -8.14 -5.72
C ILE A 75 16.34 -9.03 -4.72
N SER A 76 16.96 -8.42 -3.71
CA SER A 76 17.75 -9.15 -2.71
C SER A 76 17.90 -8.35 -1.43
N THR A 77 18.04 -9.06 -0.31
CA THR A 77 18.41 -8.49 0.99
C THR A 77 19.69 -9.16 1.47
N LEU A 78 20.68 -8.35 1.85
CA LEU A 78 21.95 -8.81 2.39
C LEU A 78 22.13 -8.28 3.82
N MET A 79 22.31 -9.19 4.78
CA MET A 79 22.64 -8.82 6.15
C MET A 79 24.15 -8.54 6.24
N MET A 80 24.52 -7.40 6.82
CA MET A 80 25.93 -6.97 6.90
C MET A 80 26.56 -7.23 8.27
N ALA A 81 25.75 -7.24 9.33
CA ALA A 81 26.16 -7.63 10.66
C ALA A 81 25.86 -9.12 10.92
N THR A 82 26.78 -9.81 11.59
CA THR A 82 26.52 -11.14 12.17
C THR A 82 25.30 -11.05 13.09
N PRO A 83 24.39 -12.04 13.10
CA PRO A 83 23.34 -12.07 14.10
C PRO A 83 24.05 -12.07 15.46
N VAL A 84 23.87 -11.01 16.24
CA VAL A 84 24.10 -11.11 17.67
C VAL A 84 23.14 -12.20 18.11
N MET A 85 23.66 -13.37 18.48
CA MET A 85 22.84 -14.40 19.08
C MET A 85 22.20 -13.75 20.31
N ALA A 86 20.90 -13.47 20.23
CA ALA A 86 20.15 -12.98 21.36
C ALA A 86 20.17 -14.09 22.41
N SER A 87 20.98 -13.90 23.44
CA SER A 87 20.91 -14.65 24.67
C SER A 87 19.48 -14.52 25.21
N ALA A 88 18.83 -15.65 25.43
CA ALA A 88 17.57 -15.73 26.12
C ALA A 88 17.80 -15.27 27.57
N ALA A 89 17.47 -14.00 27.85
CA ALA A 89 17.35 -13.48 29.21
C ALA A 89 15.86 -13.49 29.59
N GLU A 90 15.57 -14.18 30.69
CA GLU A 90 14.26 -14.30 31.32
C GLU A 90 13.59 -12.94 31.55
N ALA A 91 12.27 -12.92 31.36
CA ALA A 91 11.44 -11.74 31.53
C ALA A 91 11.38 -11.28 32.99
N PRO A 92 11.49 -9.97 33.28
CA PRO A 92 10.87 -9.43 34.46
C PRO A 92 9.38 -9.25 34.18
N ALA A 93 8.55 -9.98 34.92
CA ALA A 93 7.14 -9.65 35.09
C ALA A 93 7.05 -8.24 35.69
N SER A 94 6.56 -7.28 34.90
CA SER A 94 6.17 -5.96 35.37
C SER A 94 4.78 -5.69 34.81
N GLY A 95 3.79 -5.64 35.71
CA GLY A 95 2.42 -5.30 35.36
C GLY A 95 2.38 -3.94 34.69
N ILE A 96 1.88 -3.91 33.45
CA ILE A 96 1.71 -2.68 32.69
C ILE A 96 0.31 -2.16 33.01
N ALA A 97 0.26 -1.00 33.65
CA ALA A 97 -0.94 -0.17 33.71
C ALA A 97 -1.44 0.08 32.27
N TYR A 98 -2.72 -0.21 32.01
CA TYR A 98 -3.33 -0.05 30.70
C TYR A 98 -3.20 1.40 30.21
N THR A 99 -2.28 1.64 29.27
CA THR A 99 -2.20 2.90 28.55
C THR A 99 -3.36 2.95 27.54
N GLN A 100 -4.02 4.09 27.49
CA GLN A 100 -5.13 4.36 26.57
C GLN A 100 -4.68 4.11 25.12
N SER A 101 -5.40 3.28 24.37
CA SER A 101 -5.01 2.91 23.00
C SER A 101 -4.90 4.16 22.11
N ALA A 102 -3.75 4.37 21.47
CA ALA A 102 -3.53 5.47 20.53
C ALA A 102 -4.47 5.44 19.29
N TYR A 103 -5.20 4.35 19.09
CA TYR A 103 -6.16 4.15 18.02
C TYR A 103 -7.58 4.52 18.47
N ASN A 104 -8.20 5.46 17.77
CA ASN A 104 -9.60 5.83 17.99
C ASN A 104 -10.50 5.00 17.07
N TYR A 105 -11.23 4.03 17.64
CA TYR A 105 -12.17 3.16 16.92
C TYR A 105 -13.58 3.74 16.78
N ASN A 106 -13.83 4.96 17.27
CA ASN A 106 -15.10 5.66 17.10
C ASN A 106 -15.16 6.33 15.72
N VAL A 107 -15.07 5.53 14.67
CA VAL A 107 -15.21 5.96 13.29
C VAL A 107 -16.04 4.96 12.51
N LYS A 108 -16.94 5.47 11.69
CA LYS A 108 -17.83 4.72 10.80
C LYS A 108 -17.47 5.02 9.36
N ILE A 109 -17.70 4.08 8.44
CA ILE A 109 -17.53 4.31 7.01
C ILE A 109 -18.87 4.09 6.33
N SER A 110 -19.28 5.02 5.48
CA SER A 110 -20.43 4.88 4.58
C SER A 110 -19.95 4.91 3.14
N VAL A 111 -20.44 3.99 2.32
CA VAL A 111 -20.17 3.93 0.87
C VAL A 111 -21.48 4.12 0.13
N ASN A 112 -21.56 5.18 -0.68
CA ASN A 112 -22.76 5.59 -1.43
C ASN A 112 -24.03 5.65 -0.55
N GLY A 113 -23.90 6.19 0.67
CA GLY A 113 -24.99 6.33 1.63
C GLY A 113 -25.28 5.06 2.46
N SER A 114 -24.69 3.91 2.12
CA SER A 114 -24.84 2.68 2.88
C SER A 114 -23.74 2.53 3.93
N LEU A 115 -24.13 2.39 5.20
CA LEU A 115 -23.20 2.17 6.29
C LEU A 115 -22.57 0.77 6.20
N GLN A 116 -21.23 0.71 6.25
CA GLN A 116 -20.49 -0.53 6.09
C GLN A 116 -20.20 -1.18 7.46
N ASN A 117 -20.41 -2.49 7.53
CA ASN A 117 -20.11 -3.29 8.72
C ASN A 117 -18.82 -4.09 8.50
N PHE A 118 -17.71 -3.59 9.03
CA PHE A 118 -16.41 -4.26 8.91
C PHE A 118 -16.25 -5.31 10.01
N ARG A 119 -15.79 -6.51 9.65
CA ARG A 119 -15.40 -7.53 10.65
C ARG A 119 -14.30 -7.01 11.55
N THR A 120 -13.34 -6.29 10.98
CA THR A 120 -12.27 -5.64 11.72
C THR A 120 -12.49 -4.14 11.68
N ARG A 121 -12.56 -3.51 12.85
CA ARG A 121 -13.01 -2.11 12.94
C ARG A 121 -11.99 -1.15 12.30
N PRO A 122 -12.44 -0.15 11.53
CA PRO A 122 -11.61 0.98 11.16
C PRO A 122 -11.22 1.81 12.39
N PHE A 123 -10.19 2.63 12.24
CA PHE A 123 -9.74 3.52 13.32
C PHE A 123 -9.12 4.79 12.79
N ILE A 124 -9.01 5.80 13.65
CA ILE A 124 -8.26 7.03 13.40
C ILE A 124 -6.95 6.96 14.16
N TYR A 125 -5.85 7.28 13.47
CA TYR A 125 -4.51 7.39 14.04
C TYR A 125 -3.78 8.55 13.36
N ASN A 126 -3.13 9.42 14.13
CA ASN A 126 -2.43 10.61 13.61
C ASN A 126 -3.26 11.37 12.57
N ASN A 127 -4.52 11.67 12.93
CA ASN A 127 -5.47 12.40 12.11
C ASN A 127 -5.79 11.77 10.73
N THR A 128 -5.50 10.47 10.57
CA THR A 128 -5.77 9.68 9.37
C THR A 128 -6.71 8.53 9.70
N THR A 129 -7.78 8.36 8.93
CA THR A 129 -8.64 7.18 9.04
C THR A 129 -8.05 6.00 8.27
N TYR A 130 -7.93 4.88 8.97
CA TYR A 130 -7.43 3.61 8.47
C TYR A 130 -8.56 2.58 8.42
N VAL A 131 -8.59 1.82 7.32
CA VAL A 131 -9.53 0.72 7.10
C VAL A 131 -8.78 -0.56 6.75
N PRO A 132 -9.30 -1.75 7.14
CA PRO A 132 -8.80 -3.02 6.62
C PRO A 132 -8.92 -3.02 5.10
N LEU A 133 -7.79 -3.13 4.39
CA LEU A 133 -7.74 -2.95 2.94
C LEU A 133 -8.66 -3.93 2.21
N TYR A 134 -8.70 -5.18 2.66
CA TYR A 134 -9.51 -6.24 2.05
C TYR A 134 -11.01 -5.91 2.15
N ASP A 135 -11.52 -5.75 3.37
CA ASP A 135 -12.93 -5.44 3.64
C ASP A 135 -13.36 -4.15 2.92
N PHE A 136 -12.47 -3.14 2.90
CA PHE A 136 -12.73 -1.87 2.23
C PHE A 136 -12.78 -2.00 0.71
N GLY A 137 -11.85 -2.76 0.13
CA GLY A 137 -11.88 -3.08 -1.30
C GLY A 137 -13.17 -3.79 -1.68
N THR A 138 -13.58 -4.80 -0.90
CA THR A 138 -14.85 -5.51 -1.09
C THR A 138 -16.06 -4.57 -1.01
N ALA A 139 -16.11 -3.68 -0.02
CA ALA A 139 -17.20 -2.68 0.13
C ALA A 139 -17.28 -1.72 -1.08
N LEU A 140 -16.16 -1.46 -1.74
CA LEU A 140 -16.10 -0.69 -2.97
C LEU A 140 -16.37 -1.55 -4.21
N GLY A 141 -16.44 -2.87 -4.13
CA GLY A 141 -16.48 -3.74 -5.33
C GLY A 141 -15.16 -3.72 -6.11
N ALA A 142 -14.04 -3.56 -5.41
CA ALA A 142 -12.68 -3.70 -5.92
C ALA A 142 -12.12 -5.09 -5.60
N SER A 143 -11.19 -5.57 -6.41
CA SER A 143 -10.42 -6.79 -6.15
C SER A 143 -9.15 -6.46 -5.39
N VAL A 144 -8.88 -7.16 -4.29
CA VAL A 144 -7.67 -6.99 -3.49
C VAL A 144 -6.79 -8.23 -3.62
N TRP A 145 -5.50 -8.03 -3.82
CA TRP A 145 -4.52 -9.11 -3.99
C TRP A 145 -3.28 -8.87 -3.12
N TRP A 146 -2.55 -9.95 -2.87
CA TRP A 146 -1.35 -9.97 -2.06
C TRP A 146 -0.25 -10.75 -2.77
N ASN A 147 0.97 -10.22 -2.73
CA ASN A 147 2.18 -10.91 -3.15
C ASN A 147 3.11 -11.07 -1.94
N ASP A 148 3.28 -12.32 -1.52
CA ASP A 148 4.00 -12.65 -0.29
C ASP A 148 5.51 -12.40 -0.39
N SER A 149 6.11 -12.72 -1.54
CA SER A 149 7.55 -12.57 -1.74
C SER A 149 8.02 -11.11 -1.70
N SER A 150 7.19 -10.20 -2.21
CA SER A 150 7.48 -8.76 -2.23
C SER A 150 6.82 -7.97 -1.11
N ASN A 151 6.08 -8.65 -0.22
CA ASN A 151 5.22 -8.01 0.78
C ASN A 151 4.30 -6.91 0.23
N THR A 152 3.80 -7.08 -1.00
CA THR A 152 3.00 -6.08 -1.71
C THR A 152 1.52 -6.41 -1.66
N VAL A 153 0.71 -5.45 -1.23
CA VAL A 153 -0.74 -5.47 -1.42
C VAL A 153 -1.11 -4.64 -2.64
N GLY A 154 -2.18 -5.03 -3.32
CA GLY A 154 -2.80 -4.19 -4.34
C GLY A 154 -4.31 -4.25 -4.32
N ILE A 155 -4.91 -3.19 -4.86
CA ILE A 155 -6.34 -3.03 -5.03
C ILE A 155 -6.61 -2.55 -6.46
N ASN A 156 -7.46 -3.30 -7.15
CA ASN A 156 -7.80 -3.07 -8.55
C ASN A 156 -9.30 -2.83 -8.66
N LYS A 157 -9.68 -1.78 -9.40
CA LYS A 157 -11.07 -1.51 -9.74
C LYS A 157 -11.15 -0.79 -11.07
N ASN A 158 -11.96 -1.31 -11.97
CA ASN A 158 -12.02 -0.83 -13.35
C ASN A 158 -10.59 -0.78 -13.94
N ASN A 159 -10.17 0.36 -14.48
CA ASN A 159 -8.83 0.58 -15.05
C ASN A 159 -7.85 1.21 -14.06
N ILE A 160 -8.14 1.14 -12.75
CA ILE A 160 -7.30 1.72 -11.71
C ILE A 160 -6.68 0.60 -10.88
N GLN A 161 -5.36 0.62 -10.80
CA GLN A 161 -4.53 -0.30 -10.05
C GLN A 161 -3.73 0.49 -9.03
N ILE A 162 -3.91 0.17 -7.76
CA ILE A 162 -3.12 0.74 -6.67
C ILE A 162 -2.31 -0.40 -6.04
N ALA A 163 -1.00 -0.22 -5.92
CA ALA A 163 -0.13 -1.22 -5.29
C ALA A 163 0.88 -0.56 -4.35
N PHE A 164 1.13 -1.18 -3.20
CA PHE A 164 2.11 -0.70 -2.23
C PHE A 164 2.63 -1.85 -1.36
N MET A 165 3.88 -1.72 -0.93
CA MET A 165 4.44 -2.60 0.08
C MET A 165 3.82 -2.31 1.44
N ARG A 166 3.48 -3.36 2.20
CA ARG A 166 2.97 -3.21 3.58
C ARG A 166 3.93 -2.38 4.43
N GLY A 167 3.40 -1.41 5.17
CA GLY A 167 4.20 -0.49 5.98
C GLY A 167 4.85 0.65 5.19
N SER A 168 4.60 0.78 3.88
CA SER A 168 5.16 1.87 3.06
C SER A 168 4.34 3.16 3.19
N SER A 169 5.01 4.31 3.00
CA SER A 169 4.42 5.65 2.75
C SER A 169 4.40 6.02 1.26
N LYS A 170 4.79 5.09 0.38
CA LYS A 170 4.79 5.22 -1.07
C LYS A 170 3.89 4.14 -1.67
N ALA A 171 3.08 4.52 -2.65
CA ALA A 171 2.24 3.61 -3.44
C ALA A 171 2.41 3.91 -4.94
N ARG A 172 2.02 2.98 -5.80
CA ARG A 172 1.83 3.21 -7.24
C ARG A 172 0.36 3.24 -7.56
N VAL A 173 -0.05 4.19 -8.39
CA VAL A 173 -1.38 4.28 -8.96
C VAL A 173 -1.22 4.28 -10.47
N ASN A 174 -1.66 3.21 -11.13
CA ASN A 174 -1.44 2.96 -12.55
C ASN A 174 0.04 3.09 -12.95
N GLY A 175 0.93 2.50 -12.16
CA GLY A 175 2.38 2.55 -12.36
C GLY A 175 3.06 3.83 -11.85
N VAL A 176 2.33 4.93 -11.65
CA VAL A 176 2.88 6.21 -11.19
C VAL A 176 3.03 6.23 -9.68
N GLN A 177 4.22 6.53 -9.18
CA GLN A 177 4.47 6.62 -7.73
C GLN A 177 3.75 7.85 -7.12
N LYS A 178 3.09 7.65 -5.98
CA LYS A 178 2.43 8.68 -5.18
C LYS A 178 2.79 8.51 -3.70
N SER A 179 2.87 9.63 -2.98
CA SER A 179 3.02 9.65 -1.53
C SER A 179 1.68 9.35 -0.86
N MET A 180 1.70 8.64 0.27
CA MET A 180 0.55 8.36 1.10
C MET A 180 0.95 8.29 2.58
N PRO A 181 0.01 8.49 3.53
CA PRO A 181 0.26 8.11 4.92
C PRO A 181 0.68 6.65 5.01
N ARG A 182 1.62 6.35 5.91
CA ARG A 182 2.18 5.00 6.05
C ARG A 182 1.05 3.99 6.28
N SER A 183 1.02 2.92 5.50
CA SER A 183 0.12 1.80 5.77
C SER A 183 0.51 1.10 7.08
N ILE A 184 -0.46 0.50 7.77
CA ILE A 184 -0.27 -0.14 9.08
C ILE A 184 -0.55 -1.62 8.93
N VAL A 185 0.19 -2.45 9.68
CA VAL A 185 -0.08 -3.90 9.76
C VAL A 185 -0.29 -4.24 11.22
N MET A 186 -1.46 -4.79 11.52
CA MET A 186 -1.82 -5.24 12.87
C MET A 186 -2.57 -6.56 12.74
N ASP A 187 -2.17 -7.57 13.53
CA ASP A 187 -2.78 -8.90 13.52
C ASP A 187 -2.88 -9.53 12.12
N LYS A 188 -1.82 -9.40 11.32
CA LYS A 188 -1.73 -9.83 9.91
C LYS A 188 -2.69 -9.12 8.94
N ILE A 189 -3.44 -8.13 9.41
CA ILE A 189 -4.34 -7.31 8.58
C ILE A 189 -3.61 -6.07 8.13
N THR A 190 -3.71 -5.76 6.83
CA THR A 190 -3.18 -4.51 6.27
C THR A 190 -4.23 -3.43 6.34
N TYR A 191 -3.90 -2.33 6.98
CA TYR A 191 -4.70 -1.13 7.06
C TYR A 191 -4.13 -0.06 6.14
N ALA A 192 -5.01 0.55 5.36
CA ALA A 192 -4.65 1.59 4.40
C ALA A 192 -5.39 2.91 4.71
N PRO A 193 -4.79 4.06 4.36
CA PRO A 193 -5.47 5.34 4.51
C PRO A 193 -6.71 5.40 3.61
N VAL A 194 -7.89 5.58 4.21
CA VAL A 194 -9.18 5.57 3.50
C VAL A 194 -9.18 6.55 2.33
N ARG A 195 -8.78 7.80 2.61
CA ARG A 195 -8.81 8.89 1.64
C ARG A 195 -7.93 8.58 0.43
N PHE A 196 -6.69 8.14 0.66
CA PHE A 196 -5.77 7.82 -0.42
C PHE A 196 -6.33 6.74 -1.36
N ILE A 197 -6.88 5.65 -0.81
CA ILE A 197 -7.43 4.57 -1.62
C ILE A 197 -8.69 5.05 -2.37
N ALA A 198 -9.65 5.64 -1.66
CA ALA A 198 -10.92 6.04 -2.24
C ALA A 198 -10.77 7.10 -3.34
N GLU A 199 -10.00 8.18 -3.10
CA GLU A 199 -9.83 9.27 -4.06
C GLU A 199 -9.11 8.80 -5.33
N ASN A 200 -8.07 7.96 -5.18
CA ASN A 200 -7.41 7.38 -6.36
C ASN A 200 -8.32 6.42 -7.13
N LEU A 201 -9.31 5.80 -6.48
CA LEU A 201 -10.36 5.01 -7.15
C LEU A 201 -11.51 5.86 -7.71
N GLY A 202 -11.42 7.19 -7.64
CA GLY A 202 -12.40 8.13 -8.20
C GLY A 202 -13.60 8.43 -7.29
N TYR A 203 -13.50 8.19 -5.98
CA TYR A 203 -14.54 8.52 -5.01
C TYR A 203 -14.25 9.86 -4.31
N ASN A 204 -15.31 10.57 -3.94
CA ASN A 204 -15.21 11.69 -3.01
C ASN A 204 -15.22 11.17 -1.57
N VAL A 205 -14.45 11.81 -0.70
CA VAL A 205 -14.32 11.43 0.72
C VAL A 205 -14.56 12.64 1.60
N ARG A 206 -15.55 12.55 2.48
CA ARG A 206 -15.90 13.60 3.45
C ARG A 206 -15.98 13.01 4.85
N MET A 207 -15.51 13.74 5.85
CA MET A 207 -15.77 13.39 7.26
C MET A 207 -17.01 14.14 7.74
N ASN A 208 -17.89 13.42 8.43
CA ASN A 208 -19.02 13.97 9.15
C ASN A 208 -18.71 13.90 10.64
N ASP A 209 -18.22 15.00 11.21
CA ASP A 209 -17.70 15.03 12.58
C ASP A 209 -18.79 14.79 13.63
N ALA A 210 -20.03 15.22 13.37
CA ALA A 210 -21.15 15.01 14.29
C ALA A 210 -21.48 13.51 14.48
N THR A 211 -21.31 12.71 13.44
CA THR A 211 -21.61 11.27 13.47
C THR A 211 -20.36 10.39 13.49
N GLN A 212 -19.18 11.02 13.43
CA GLN A 212 -17.88 10.37 13.22
C GLN A 212 -17.89 9.40 12.03
N THR A 213 -18.49 9.82 10.91
CA THR A 213 -18.64 8.98 9.72
C THR A 213 -17.80 9.51 8.56
N VAL A 214 -16.92 8.67 8.01
CA VAL A 214 -16.29 8.92 6.71
C VAL A 214 -17.27 8.50 5.62
N GLU A 215 -17.79 9.49 4.90
CA GLU A 215 -18.72 9.35 3.79
C GLU A 215 -17.94 9.26 2.47
N ILE A 216 -18.14 8.17 1.75
CA ILE A 216 -17.45 7.87 0.50
C ILE A 216 -18.51 7.79 -0.59
N THR A 217 -18.46 8.70 -1.56
CA THR A 217 -19.51 8.82 -2.59
C THR A 217 -18.90 8.76 -3.98
N ASN A 218 -19.55 8.01 -4.86
CA ASN A 218 -19.20 8.02 -6.27
C ASN A 218 -19.79 9.28 -6.92
N PRO A 219 -18.98 10.19 -7.49
CA PRO A 219 -19.47 11.41 -8.12
C PRO A 219 -20.50 11.13 -9.24
N SER A 220 -20.32 10.03 -9.98
CA SER A 220 -21.23 9.61 -11.06
C SER A 220 -22.53 8.97 -10.57
N ALA A 221 -22.58 8.51 -9.31
CA ALA A 221 -23.81 7.95 -8.74
C ALA A 221 -24.85 9.03 -8.40
N SER A 222 -24.42 10.28 -8.17
CA SER A 222 -25.36 11.39 -7.90
C SER A 222 -26.17 11.82 -9.14
N ASN A 223 -25.75 11.41 -10.35
CA ASN A 223 -26.39 11.75 -11.62
C ASN A 223 -27.21 10.61 -12.25
N ARG A 224 -27.44 9.49 -11.55
CA ARG A 224 -28.36 8.45 -12.05
C ARG A 224 -29.79 8.92 -11.86
N LYS A 225 -30.38 9.49 -12.93
CA LYS A 225 -31.84 9.63 -13.02
C LYS A 225 -32.46 8.24 -13.04
N VAL A 226 -33.03 7.82 -11.92
CA VAL A 226 -33.78 6.56 -11.81
C VAL A 226 -35.19 6.80 -12.33
N HIS A 227 -35.60 6.06 -13.36
CA HIS A 227 -36.98 6.00 -13.82
C HIS A 227 -37.62 4.71 -13.31
N THR A 228 -38.74 4.80 -12.62
CA THR A 228 -39.53 3.62 -12.26
C THR A 228 -40.50 3.34 -13.40
N VAL A 229 -40.37 2.18 -14.05
CA VAL A 229 -41.22 1.81 -15.19
C VAL A 229 -42.66 1.60 -14.76
N VAL A 230 -43.60 2.14 -15.54
CA VAL A 230 -45.05 1.97 -15.34
C VAL A 230 -45.70 1.34 -16.57
N PRO A 231 -46.87 0.68 -16.45
CA PRO A 231 -47.59 0.15 -17.60
C PRO A 231 -47.80 1.21 -18.70
N GLY A 232 -47.33 0.93 -19.91
CA GLY A 232 -47.39 1.86 -21.06
C GLY A 232 -46.07 2.54 -21.41
N ASP A 233 -45.03 2.36 -20.59
CA ASP A 233 -43.66 2.76 -20.91
C ASP A 233 -43.05 1.89 -22.01
N SER A 234 -42.22 2.52 -22.85
CA SER A 234 -41.34 1.82 -23.79
C SER A 234 -39.94 2.39 -23.70
N LEU A 235 -38.91 1.58 -24.02
CA LEU A 235 -37.52 2.03 -24.02
C LEU A 235 -37.33 3.29 -24.89
N TRP A 236 -38.07 3.37 -26.00
CA TRP A 236 -38.07 4.55 -26.88
C TRP A 236 -38.71 5.81 -26.25
N LYS A 237 -39.83 5.67 -25.52
CA LYS A 237 -40.44 6.81 -24.81
C LYS A 237 -39.54 7.30 -23.67
N ILE A 238 -38.99 6.36 -22.91
CA ILE A 238 -38.06 6.65 -21.82
C ILE A 238 -36.82 7.34 -22.40
N SER A 239 -36.20 6.79 -23.45
CA SER A 239 -35.00 7.34 -24.03
C SER A 239 -35.19 8.79 -24.51
N ARG A 240 -36.33 9.08 -25.15
CA ARG A 240 -36.69 10.43 -25.58
C ARG A 240 -36.89 11.40 -24.40
N SER A 241 -37.53 10.95 -23.32
CA SER A 241 -37.75 11.77 -22.12
C SER A 241 -36.45 12.12 -21.38
N TYR A 242 -35.44 11.25 -21.46
CA TYR A 242 -34.14 11.42 -20.82
C TYR A 242 -33.04 11.90 -21.78
N GLY A 243 -33.35 12.13 -23.05
CA GLY A 243 -32.36 12.58 -24.04
C GLY A 243 -31.27 11.55 -24.35
N THR A 244 -31.58 10.26 -24.29
CA THR A 244 -30.67 9.14 -24.61
C THR A 244 -31.13 8.38 -25.85
N THR A 245 -30.21 7.63 -26.47
CA THR A 245 -30.48 6.76 -27.62
C THR A 245 -30.73 5.31 -27.18
N VAL A 246 -31.45 4.55 -28.01
CA VAL A 246 -31.57 3.09 -27.90
C VAL A 246 -30.94 2.53 -29.17
N GLU A 247 -29.85 1.79 -29.06
CA GLU A 247 -29.31 1.05 -30.21
C GLU A 247 -30.29 -0.04 -30.63
N ARG A 248 -30.33 -0.29 -31.94
CA ARG A 248 -31.36 -1.09 -32.60
C ARG A 248 -30.93 -2.54 -32.75
#